data_AF-A0AAE4TSH6-F1
#
_entry.id   AF-A0AAE4TSH6-F1
#
_cell.length_a   1.000
_cell.length_b   1.000
_cell.length_c   1.000
_cell.angle_alpha   90.00
_cell.angle_beta   90.00
_cell.angle_gamma   90.00
#
_symmetry.space_group_name_H-M   'P 1'
#
loop_
_entity.id
_entity.type
_entity.pdbx_description
1 polymer ?
#
loop_
_entity_poly.entity_id
_entity_poly.type
_entity_poly.pdbx_seq_one_letter_code
_entity_poly.pdbx_strand_id
1 'polypeptide(L)'
;YIKQKYSPEMMVKTKGVNVPISTIYYWIHHGHLGLTKADMLYPRKEKAKKKHASPNFKPAGKSIEERPTSINNRENSGDFEIDTVIQTRAKNE
;
A
#
# COMPACT_ATOMS: atom_id res chain seq x y z
N TYR A 1 20.39 22.38 -16.30
CA TYR A 1 19.47 21.24 -16.11
C TYR A 1 18.02 21.65 -16.38
N ILE A 2 17.48 22.63 -15.65
CA ILE A 2 16.07 23.07 -15.68
C ILE A 2 15.58 23.48 -17.10
N LYS A 3 16.33 24.33 -17.81
CA LYS A 3 15.93 24.81 -19.16
C LYS A 3 15.90 23.72 -20.24
N GLN A 4 16.63 22.61 -20.06
CA GLN A 4 16.77 21.55 -21.07
C GLN A 4 15.87 20.33 -20.82
N LYS A 5 15.16 20.27 -19.68
CA LYS A 5 14.26 19.16 -19.29
C LYS A 5 14.85 17.75 -19.45
N TYR A 6 16.15 17.59 -19.19
CA TYR A 6 16.81 16.28 -19.32
C TYR A 6 16.40 15.28 -18.23
N SER A 7 16.26 14.00 -18.62
CA SER A 7 16.19 12.87 -17.68
C SER A 7 17.48 12.77 -16.86
N PRO A 8 17.45 12.28 -15.60
CA PRO A 8 18.65 11.94 -14.84
C PRO A 8 19.68 11.09 -15.61
N GLU A 9 19.25 10.15 -16.45
CA GLU A 9 20.18 9.34 -17.28
C GLU A 9 20.88 10.19 -18.34
N MET A 10 20.15 11.13 -18.93
CA MET A 10 20.69 12.06 -19.93
C MET A 10 21.63 13.08 -19.30
N MET A 11 21.40 13.47 -18.05
CA MET A 11 22.32 14.33 -17.31
C MET A 11 23.69 13.65 -17.13
N VAL A 12 23.71 12.36 -16.81
CA VAL A 12 24.96 11.57 -16.73
C VAL A 12 25.60 11.44 -18.11
N LYS A 13 24.84 11.01 -19.13
CA LYS A 13 25.38 10.73 -20.48
C LYS A 13 25.85 11.97 -21.25
N THR A 14 25.13 13.09 -21.17
CA THR A 14 25.39 14.26 -22.04
C THR A 14 26.17 15.37 -21.37
N LYS A 15 26.08 15.49 -20.04
CA LYS A 15 26.73 16.58 -19.29
C LYS A 15 27.93 16.11 -18.47
N GLY A 16 28.30 14.84 -18.57
CA GLY A 16 29.48 14.30 -17.89
C GLY A 16 29.38 14.35 -16.37
N VAL A 17 28.16 14.33 -15.81
CA VAL A 17 27.95 14.30 -14.36
C VAL A 17 28.38 12.93 -13.86
N ASN A 18 29.58 12.85 -13.26
CA ASN A 18 30.15 11.62 -12.71
C ASN A 18 29.53 11.26 -11.34
N VAL A 19 28.21 11.13 -11.32
CA VAL A 19 27.44 10.79 -10.13
C VAL A 19 26.47 9.68 -10.52
N PRO A 20 26.28 8.64 -9.69
CA PRO A 20 25.31 7.61 -9.99
C PRO A 20 23.90 8.22 -10.15
N ILE A 21 23.13 7.66 -11.09
CA ILE A 21 21.79 8.15 -11.44
C ILE A 21 20.87 8.22 -10.20
N SER A 22 21.02 7.28 -9.26
CA SER A 22 20.29 7.25 -7.99
C SER A 22 20.48 8.53 -7.16
N THR A 23 21.68 9.09 -7.11
CA THR A 23 21.97 10.32 -6.37
C THR A 23 21.34 11.54 -7.04
N ILE A 24 21.26 11.57 -8.37
CA ILE A 24 20.54 12.63 -9.09
C ILE A 24 19.05 12.59 -8.74
N TYR A 25 18.43 11.40 -8.75
CA TYR A 25 17.05 11.24 -8.28
C TYR A 25 16.90 11.69 -6.82
N TYR A 26 17.83 11.31 -5.95
CA TYR A 26 17.82 11.73 -4.55
C TYR A 26 17.81 13.27 -4.42
N TRP A 27 18.69 13.96 -5.16
CA TRP A 27 18.74 15.42 -5.14
C TRP A 27 17.48 16.10 -5.66
N ILE A 28 16.84 15.53 -6.69
CA ILE A 28 15.57 16.05 -7.23
C ILE A 28 14.44 15.86 -6.20
N HIS A 29 14.33 14.69 -5.58
CA HIS A 29 13.28 14.42 -4.58
C HIS A 29 13.39 15.29 -3.34
N HIS A 30 14.60 15.74 -2.99
CA HIS A 30 14.86 16.61 -1.83
C HIS A 30 15.02 18.10 -2.22
N GLY A 31 14.79 18.46 -3.49
CA GLY A 31 14.78 19.86 -3.94
C GLY A 31 16.16 20.53 -4.02
N HIS A 32 17.27 19.80 -3.90
CA HIS A 32 18.63 20.36 -3.91
C HIS A 32 19.02 21.02 -5.25
N LEU A 33 18.37 20.62 -6.35
CA LEU A 33 18.64 21.15 -7.70
C LEU A 33 17.64 22.23 -8.15
N GLY A 34 16.73 22.66 -7.27
CA GLY A 34 15.61 23.54 -7.65
C GLY A 34 14.68 22.90 -8.68
N LEU A 35 14.74 21.57 -8.80
CA LEU A 35 13.90 20.73 -9.64
C LEU A 35 12.94 19.97 -8.75
N THR A 36 11.68 19.96 -9.14
CA THR A 36 10.67 19.11 -8.51
C THR A 36 10.29 17.97 -9.43
N LYS A 37 9.57 16.99 -8.89
CA LYS A 37 8.98 15.90 -9.69
C LYS A 37 8.13 16.42 -10.86
N ALA A 38 7.48 17.57 -10.70
CA ALA A 38 6.63 18.15 -11.74
C ALA A 38 7.42 18.62 -12.97
N ASP A 39 8.71 18.95 -12.78
CA ASP A 39 9.59 19.43 -13.84
C ASP A 39 10.21 18.29 -14.66
N MET A 40 10.04 17.04 -14.21
CA MET A 40 10.58 15.86 -14.86
C MET A 40 9.71 15.46 -16.05
N LEU A 41 10.36 15.10 -17.17
CA LEU A 41 9.68 14.58 -18.35
C LEU A 41 8.95 13.25 -18.07
N TYR A 42 9.56 12.39 -17.24
CA TYR A 42 9.02 11.10 -16.84
C TYR A 42 9.10 10.92 -15.31
N PRO A 43 8.15 11.51 -14.56
CA PRO A 43 8.14 11.37 -13.11
C PRO A 43 7.76 9.95 -12.72
N ARG A 44 8.51 9.37 -11.77
CA ARG A 44 8.20 8.05 -11.23
C ARG A 44 6.84 8.09 -10.51
N LYS A 45 5.91 7.20 -10.89
CA LYS A 45 4.64 7.04 -10.17
C LYS A 45 4.92 6.57 -8.75
N GLU A 46 4.30 7.23 -7.77
CA GLU A 46 4.38 6.79 -6.38
C GLU A 46 3.56 5.51 -6.21
N LYS A 47 4.05 4.64 -5.33
CA LYS A 47 3.24 3.49 -4.91
C LYS A 47 2.05 4.02 -4.13
N ALA A 48 0.85 3.56 -4.49
CA ALA A 48 -0.34 3.85 -3.70
C ALA A 48 -0.13 3.38 -2.27
N LYS A 49 -0.53 4.19 -1.29
CA LYS A 49 -0.54 3.78 0.12
C LYS A 49 -1.44 2.54 0.25
N LYS A 50 -1.04 1.57 1.08
CA LYS A 50 -1.88 0.42 1.39
C LYS A 50 -3.20 0.95 1.96
N LYS A 51 -4.33 0.52 1.41
CA LYS A 51 -5.64 0.88 1.93
C LYS A 51 -5.80 0.21 3.30
N HIS A 52 -6.12 1.01 4.32
CA HIS A 52 -6.60 0.46 5.59
C HIS A 52 -8.01 -0.12 5.39
N ALA A 53 -8.43 -0.99 6.32
CA ALA A 53 -9.83 -1.42 6.36
C ALA A 53 -10.74 -0.20 6.41
N SER A 54 -11.84 -0.24 5.67
CA SER A 54 -12.85 0.82 5.70
C SER A 54 -13.36 1.03 7.13
N PRO A 55 -13.69 2.27 7.55
CA PRO A 55 -14.41 2.50 8.81
C PRO A 55 -15.71 1.71 8.93
N ASN A 56 -16.31 1.32 7.79
CA ASN A 56 -17.53 0.52 7.73
C ASN A 56 -17.27 -1.00 7.76
N PHE A 57 -16.04 -1.44 7.99
CA PHE A 57 -15.74 -2.86 8.13
C PHE A 57 -16.31 -3.38 9.46
N LYS A 58 -17.32 -4.24 9.39
CA LYS A 58 -17.92 -4.85 10.57
C LYS A 58 -16.88 -5.78 11.23
N PRO A 59 -16.68 -5.70 12.57
CA PRO A 59 -15.85 -6.65 13.27
C PRO A 59 -16.44 -8.06 13.17
N ALA A 60 -15.59 -9.07 13.43
CA ALA A 60 -16.07 -10.45 13.57
C ALA A 60 -17.12 -10.54 14.69
N GLY A 61 -18.11 -11.42 14.50
CA GLY A 61 -19.10 -11.72 15.52
C GLY A 61 -18.49 -12.41 16.74
N LYS A 62 -19.34 -12.64 17.76
CA LYS A 62 -18.96 -13.44 18.93
C LYS A 62 -18.76 -14.90 18.54
N SER A 63 -17.96 -15.62 19.32
CA SER A 63 -17.80 -17.07 19.18
C SER A 63 -19.12 -17.79 19.45
N ILE A 64 -19.32 -18.92 18.78
CA ILE A 64 -20.46 -19.81 19.02
C ILE A 64 -20.50 -20.37 20.45
N GLU A 65 -19.37 -20.35 21.16
CA GLU A 65 -19.28 -20.79 22.57
C GLU A 65 -19.93 -19.80 23.54
N GLU A 66 -20.01 -18.51 23.18
CA GLU A 66 -20.57 -17.46 24.04
C GLU A 66 -22.10 -17.35 23.93
N ARG A 67 -22.73 -18.17 23.09
CA ARG A 67 -24.18 -18.10 22.83
C ARG A 67 -25.00 -18.69 23.98
N PRO A 68 -26.24 -18.23 24.18
CA PRO A 68 -27.14 -18.80 25.17
C PRO A 68 -27.50 -20.26 24.86
N THR A 69 -27.61 -21.08 25.90
CA THR A 69 -27.90 -22.51 25.79
C THR A 69 -29.27 -22.81 25.17
N SER A 70 -30.21 -21.87 25.24
CA SER A 70 -31.54 -21.98 24.62
C SER A 70 -31.48 -22.20 23.11
N ILE A 71 -30.45 -21.69 22.43
CA ILE A 71 -30.26 -21.83 20.98
C ILE A 71 -29.94 -23.29 20.59
N ASN A 72 -29.49 -24.13 21.53
CA ASN A 72 -29.21 -25.55 21.25
C ASN A 72 -30.43 -26.33 20.76
N ASN A 73 -31.65 -25.92 21.17
CA ASN A 73 -32.86 -26.66 20.84
C ASN A 73 -33.34 -26.44 19.39
N ARG A 74 -32.82 -25.40 18.72
CA ARG A 74 -33.15 -25.07 17.31
C ARG A 74 -34.65 -24.97 17.05
N GLU A 75 -35.38 -24.39 17.98
CA GLU A 75 -36.83 -24.30 17.93
C GLU A 75 -37.31 -23.17 17.02
N ASN A 76 -36.49 -22.13 16.82
CA ASN A 76 -36.86 -20.95 16.05
C ASN A 76 -36.00 -20.76 14.79
N SER A 77 -36.63 -20.17 13.77
CA SER A 77 -35.93 -19.65 12.60
C SER A 77 -35.01 -18.50 13.02
N GLY A 78 -33.71 -18.78 13.11
CA GLY A 78 -32.69 -17.85 13.64
C GLY A 78 -31.67 -18.53 14.53
N ASP A 79 -31.98 -19.73 15.04
CA ASP A 79 -31.09 -20.52 15.89
C ASP A 79 -29.94 -21.21 15.11
N PHE A 80 -29.97 -21.10 13.79
CA PHE A 80 -28.97 -21.70 12.89
C PHE A 80 -27.85 -20.69 12.62
N GLU A 81 -26.68 -20.94 13.22
CA GLU A 81 -25.45 -20.19 13.01
C GLU A 81 -24.37 -21.11 12.40
N ILE A 82 -23.47 -20.53 11.60
CA ILE A 82 -22.32 -21.25 11.04
C ILE A 82 -21.06 -20.63 11.61
N ASP A 83 -20.24 -21.45 12.28
CA ASP A 83 -18.91 -21.01 12.68
C ASP A 83 -17.96 -21.03 11.47
N THR A 84 -17.18 -19.97 11.31
CA THR A 84 -16.23 -19.85 10.21
C THR A 84 -14.82 -19.68 10.77
N VAL A 85 -13.94 -20.62 10.43
CA VAL A 85 -12.54 -20.54 10.84
C VAL A 85 -11.82 -19.51 9.97
N ILE A 86 -11.25 -18.48 10.60
CA ILE A 86 -10.38 -17.54 9.92
C ILE A 86 -9.03 -18.23 9.70
N GLN A 87 -8.78 -18.68 8.48
CA GLN A 87 -7.46 -19.21 8.12
C GLN A 87 -6.42 -18.08 8.15
N THR A 88 -5.33 -18.31 8.88
CA THR A 88 -4.17 -17.43 8.83
C THR A 88 -3.50 -17.53 7.47
N ARG A 89 -3.16 -16.40 6.85
CA ARG A 89 -2.39 -16.35 5.59
C ARG A 89 -0.93 -16.81 5.70
N ALA A 90 -0.53 -17.42 6.82
CA ALA A 90 0.79 -17.99 6.96
C ALA A 90 0.89 -19.20 6.03
N LYS A 91 1.92 -19.24 5.18
CA LYS A 91 2.28 -20.47 4.48
C LYS A 91 2.84 -21.41 5.55
N ASN A 92 2.21 -22.55 5.73
CA ASN A 92 2.86 -23.67 6.40
C ASN A 92 4.12 -24.01 5.59
N GLU A 93 5.25 -24.08 6.26
CA GLU A 93 6.54 -24.49 5.69
C GLU A 93 6.55 -26.00 5.40
#